data_AF-A0AAW6J1P3-F1
#
_entry.id   AF-A0AAW6J1P3-F1
#
_cell.length_a   1.000
_cell.length_b   1.000
_cell.length_c   1.000
_cell.angle_alpha   90.00
_cell.angle_beta   90.00
_cell.angle_gamma   90.00
#
_symmetry.space_group_name_H-M   'P 1'
#
loop_
_entity.id
_entity.type
_entity.pdbx_description
1 polymer ?
#
loop_
_entity_poly.entity_id
_entity_poly.type
_entity_poly.pdbx_seq_one_letter_code
_entity_poly.pdbx_strand_id
1 'polypeptide(L)'
;MTNLFEASIQKHETNSFFRGEKNYFVRTPDFGQHNHGPNLGGHVESFLRSGNGNAEVFDKAFLKFLESLKVTKEDLTHCMANLSAFFALKNRDRLEGSTLFRSPDSNESKLVKSYLTHISNTDIYLTEKDRLYIHANFISKNGNDILLNTLKEIDRG
;
A
#
# COMPACT_ATOMS: atom_id res chain seq x y z
N MET A 1 -16.74 2.91 -18.08
CA MET A 1 -15.31 2.88 -17.72
C MET A 1 -15.10 1.60 -16.93
N THR A 2 -14.16 0.74 -17.32
CA THR A 2 -13.91 -0.53 -16.63
C THR A 2 -13.20 -0.27 -15.30
N ASN A 3 -13.71 -0.82 -14.20
CA ASN A 3 -13.01 -0.75 -12.91
C ASN A 3 -11.78 -1.69 -12.96
N LEU A 4 -10.57 -1.11 -12.91
CA LEU A 4 -9.34 -1.89 -13.06
C LEU A 4 -9.08 -2.82 -11.88
N PHE A 5 -9.55 -2.47 -10.67
CA PHE A 5 -9.42 -3.33 -9.51
C PHE A 5 -10.31 -4.56 -9.66
N GLU A 6 -11.57 -4.37 -10.04
CA GLU A 6 -12.50 -5.47 -10.32
C GLU A 6 -11.99 -6.38 -11.45
N ALA A 7 -11.47 -5.81 -12.53
CA ALA A 7 -10.85 -6.58 -13.61
C ALA A 7 -9.65 -7.40 -13.13
N SER A 8 -8.84 -6.85 -12.20
CA SER A 8 -7.71 -7.58 -11.61
C SER A 8 -8.17 -8.74 -10.74
N ILE A 9 -9.31 -8.62 -10.05
CA ILE A 9 -9.90 -9.73 -9.27
C ILE A 9 -10.31 -10.87 -10.21
N GLN A 10 -11.05 -10.54 -11.28
CA GLN A 10 -11.54 -11.53 -12.26
C GLN A 10 -10.41 -12.30 -12.95
N LYS A 11 -9.25 -11.65 -13.13
CA LYS A 11 -8.07 -12.24 -13.78
C LYS A 11 -7.09 -12.89 -12.81
N HIS A 12 -7.34 -12.83 -11.50
CA HIS A 12 -6.39 -13.23 -10.46
C HIS A 12 -5.05 -12.45 -10.53
N GLU A 13 -5.10 -11.15 -10.84
CA GLU A 13 -3.95 -10.27 -11.06
C GLU A 13 -3.87 -9.11 -10.06
N THR A 14 -4.48 -9.22 -8.87
CA THR A 14 -4.50 -8.14 -7.87
C THR A 14 -3.10 -7.65 -7.49
N ASN A 15 -2.10 -8.53 -7.45
CA ASN A 15 -0.71 -8.15 -7.20
C ASN A 15 -0.12 -7.26 -8.31
N SER A 16 -0.43 -7.56 -9.57
CA SER A 16 -0.03 -6.71 -10.70
C SER A 16 -0.77 -5.37 -10.66
N PHE A 17 -2.02 -5.34 -10.15
CA PHE A 17 -2.73 -4.09 -9.91
C PHE A 17 -2.00 -3.19 -8.90
N PHE A 18 -1.60 -3.72 -7.75
CA PHE A 18 -0.90 -2.93 -6.73
C PHE A 18 0.51 -2.51 -7.14
N ARG A 19 1.18 -3.27 -8.01
CA ARG A 19 2.47 -2.88 -8.61
C ARG A 19 2.32 -1.93 -9.80
N GLY A 20 1.11 -1.75 -10.33
CA GLY A 20 0.90 -0.98 -11.56
C GLY A 20 1.53 -1.63 -12.78
N GLU A 21 1.64 -2.95 -12.80
CA GLU A 21 2.15 -3.71 -13.94
C GLU A 21 1.07 -3.90 -15.01
N LYS A 22 1.49 -4.37 -16.19
CA LYS A 22 0.56 -4.77 -17.28
C LYS A 22 -0.40 -3.61 -17.64
N ASN A 23 -1.70 -3.89 -17.60
CA ASN A 23 -2.76 -2.95 -17.93
C ASN A 23 -3.19 -2.07 -16.74
N TYR A 24 -2.54 -2.20 -15.59
CA TYR A 24 -2.88 -1.49 -14.36
C TYR A 24 -1.99 -0.25 -14.13
N PHE A 25 -1.06 0.01 -15.05
CA PHE A 25 -0.22 1.19 -15.03
C PHE A 25 -1.01 2.46 -15.34
N VAL A 26 -1.27 3.26 -14.32
CA VAL A 26 -1.78 4.63 -14.46
C VAL A 26 -0.60 5.60 -14.55
N ARG A 27 -0.44 6.28 -15.70
CA ARG A 27 0.56 7.36 -15.88
C ARG A 27 0.13 8.59 -15.09
N THR A 28 1.07 9.28 -14.44
CA THR A 28 0.84 10.70 -14.12
C THR A 28 1.07 11.55 -15.38
N PRO A 29 0.33 12.65 -15.58
CA PRO A 29 0.58 13.59 -16.67
C PRO A 29 2.00 14.16 -16.66
N ASP A 30 2.60 14.28 -15.47
CA ASP A 30 3.82 15.06 -15.26
C ASP A 30 5.08 14.20 -15.01
N PHE A 31 4.93 12.92 -14.65
CA PHE A 31 6.04 12.00 -14.39
C PHE A 31 5.73 10.59 -14.91
N GLY A 32 6.69 9.96 -15.60
CA GLY A 32 6.56 8.60 -16.15
C GLY A 32 6.47 7.47 -15.11
N GLN A 33 6.06 7.77 -13.87
CA GLN A 33 5.89 6.85 -12.76
C GLN A 33 4.42 6.45 -12.59
N HIS A 34 4.20 5.27 -12.01
CA HIS A 34 2.87 4.76 -11.73
C HIS A 34 2.17 5.56 -10.63
N ASN A 35 0.93 5.99 -10.87
CA ASN A 35 0.14 6.70 -9.87
C ASN A 35 -0.74 5.74 -9.05
N HIS A 36 -0.29 5.43 -7.83
CA HIS A 36 -1.02 4.58 -6.89
C HIS A 36 -2.26 5.27 -6.28
N GLY A 37 -2.29 6.61 -6.25
CA GLY A 37 -3.39 7.40 -5.70
C GLY A 37 -4.72 7.20 -6.45
N PRO A 38 -4.77 7.35 -7.79
CA PRO A 38 -5.93 7.03 -8.62
C PRO A 38 -6.31 5.55 -8.61
N ASN A 39 -5.35 4.64 -8.44
CA ASN A 39 -5.67 3.21 -8.36
C ASN A 39 -6.50 2.90 -7.11
N LEU A 40 -6.06 3.31 -5.91
CA LEU A 40 -6.90 3.12 -4.72
C LEU A 40 -8.10 4.10 -4.69
N GLY A 41 -7.87 5.39 -4.92
CA GLY A 41 -8.88 6.43 -4.75
C GLY A 41 -9.92 6.52 -5.88
N GLY A 42 -9.69 5.83 -7.00
CA GLY A 42 -10.64 5.71 -8.10
C GLY A 42 -11.24 4.32 -8.18
N HIS A 43 -10.41 3.30 -8.40
CA HIS A 43 -10.89 1.94 -8.65
C HIS A 43 -11.29 1.20 -7.38
N VAL A 44 -10.45 1.21 -6.33
CA VAL A 44 -10.77 0.52 -5.08
C VAL A 44 -11.96 1.18 -4.38
N GLU A 45 -11.95 2.50 -4.19
CA GLU A 45 -13.10 3.17 -3.55
C GLU A 45 -14.42 2.90 -4.29
N SER A 46 -14.44 3.05 -5.61
CA SER A 46 -15.66 2.77 -6.39
C SER A 46 -16.10 1.32 -6.26
N PHE A 47 -15.16 0.37 -6.14
CA PHE A 47 -15.46 -1.04 -5.93
C PHE A 47 -16.02 -1.28 -4.52
N LEU A 48 -15.46 -0.65 -3.49
CA LEU A 48 -15.98 -0.79 -2.12
C LEU A 48 -17.43 -0.31 -2.00
N ARG A 49 -17.78 0.79 -2.67
CA ARG A 49 -19.14 1.34 -2.66
C ARG A 49 -20.17 0.52 -3.44
N SER A 50 -19.74 -0.39 -4.32
CA SER A 50 -20.66 -1.09 -5.25
C SER A 50 -21.31 -2.34 -4.67
N GLY A 51 -20.89 -2.85 -3.51
CA GLY A 51 -21.46 -4.08 -2.98
C GLY A 51 -21.02 -4.44 -1.56
N ASN A 52 -21.95 -5.05 -0.82
CA ASN A 52 -21.68 -5.65 0.48
C ASN A 52 -20.65 -6.79 0.33
N GLY A 53 -19.62 -6.81 1.15
CA GLY A 53 -18.54 -7.82 1.11
C GLY A 53 -17.32 -7.43 0.27
N ASN A 54 -17.39 -6.36 -0.54
CA ASN A 54 -16.27 -5.91 -1.36
C ASN A 54 -15.07 -5.45 -0.52
N ALA A 55 -15.31 -4.95 0.69
CA ALA A 55 -14.27 -4.64 1.66
C ALA A 55 -13.43 -5.87 2.05
N GLU A 56 -14.08 -7.02 2.29
CA GLU A 56 -13.36 -8.26 2.63
C GLU A 56 -12.52 -8.75 1.45
N VAL A 57 -13.04 -8.61 0.23
CA VAL A 57 -12.31 -8.95 -1.01
C VAL A 57 -11.08 -8.06 -1.17
N PHE A 58 -11.24 -6.75 -0.95
CA PHE A 58 -10.13 -5.80 -0.98
C PHE A 58 -9.09 -6.09 0.10
N ASP A 59 -9.52 -6.31 1.35
CA ASP A 59 -8.63 -6.59 2.48
C ASP A 59 -7.77 -7.83 2.20
N LYS A 60 -8.38 -8.92 1.70
CA LYS A 60 -7.68 -10.14 1.28
C LYS A 60 -6.70 -9.89 0.14
N ALA A 61 -7.07 -9.08 -0.85
CA ALA A 61 -6.20 -8.76 -1.98
C ALA A 61 -4.98 -7.93 -1.54
N PHE A 62 -5.18 -6.95 -0.66
CA PHE A 62 -4.11 -6.11 -0.13
C PHE A 62 -3.14 -6.91 0.75
N LEU A 63 -3.67 -7.82 1.59
CA LEU A 63 -2.84 -8.75 2.38
C LEU A 63 -1.95 -9.61 1.48
N LYS A 64 -2.51 -10.24 0.43
CA LYS A 64 -1.75 -11.02 -0.55
C LYS A 64 -0.66 -10.21 -1.25
N PHE A 65 -0.91 -8.92 -1.48
CA PHE A 65 0.10 -8.03 -2.02
C PHE A 65 1.26 -7.85 -1.05
N LEU A 66 0.98 -7.54 0.22
CA LEU A 66 2.00 -7.39 1.27
C LEU A 66 2.82 -8.68 1.45
N GLU A 67 2.16 -9.85 1.44
CA GLU A 67 2.80 -11.17 1.51
C GLU A 67 3.72 -11.46 0.32
N SER A 68 3.44 -10.85 -0.84
CA SER A 68 4.21 -11.07 -2.07
C SER A 68 5.44 -10.17 -2.22
N LEU A 69 5.67 -9.23 -1.30
CA LEU A 69 6.73 -8.23 -1.41
C LEU A 69 8.11 -8.89 -1.33
N LYS A 70 8.97 -8.54 -2.29
CA LYS A 70 10.38 -8.93 -2.35
C LYS A 70 11.25 -7.79 -1.83
N VAL A 71 12.44 -8.14 -1.32
CA VAL A 71 13.44 -7.18 -0.83
C VAL A 71 14.15 -6.51 -2.02
N THR A 72 13.41 -5.66 -2.74
CA THR A 72 13.88 -4.91 -3.90
C THR A 72 13.42 -3.46 -3.79
N LYS A 73 14.15 -2.55 -4.44
CA LYS A 73 13.81 -1.11 -4.47
C LYS A 73 12.44 -0.85 -5.12
N GLU A 74 12.09 -1.65 -6.12
CA GLU A 74 10.82 -1.56 -6.84
C GLU A 74 9.64 -1.92 -5.93
N ASP A 75 9.68 -3.09 -5.27
CA ASP A 75 8.62 -3.49 -4.34
C ASP A 75 8.53 -2.55 -3.13
N LEU A 76 9.65 -1.98 -2.67
CA LEU A 76 9.65 -0.95 -1.64
C LEU A 76 8.88 0.29 -2.09
N THR A 77 9.14 0.75 -3.32
CA THR A 77 8.46 1.90 -3.93
C THR A 77 6.95 1.65 -4.02
N HIS A 78 6.55 0.48 -4.53
CA HIS A 78 5.13 0.11 -4.61
C HIS A 78 4.49 0.00 -3.23
N CYS A 79 5.15 -0.61 -2.26
CA CYS A 79 4.65 -0.74 -0.89
C CYS A 79 4.39 0.64 -0.27
N MET A 80 5.37 1.55 -0.32
CA MET A 80 5.25 2.89 0.27
C MET A 80 4.15 3.73 -0.40
N ALA A 81 4.04 3.65 -1.72
CA ALA A 81 3.01 4.36 -2.47
C ALA A 81 1.59 3.84 -2.17
N ASN A 82 1.41 2.51 -2.12
CA ASN A 82 0.12 1.91 -1.76
C ASN A 82 -0.27 2.20 -0.30
N LEU A 83 0.66 2.12 0.66
CA LEU A 83 0.38 2.46 2.06
C LEU A 83 0.00 3.93 2.21
N SER A 84 0.71 4.84 1.53
CA SER A 84 0.40 6.27 1.56
C SER A 84 -1.00 6.54 1.01
N ALA A 85 -1.34 5.96 -0.14
CA ALA A 85 -2.68 6.08 -0.72
C ALA A 85 -3.75 5.48 0.19
N PHE A 86 -3.50 4.31 0.77
CA PHE A 86 -4.41 3.63 1.70
C PHE A 86 -4.74 4.54 2.89
N PHE A 87 -3.72 5.04 3.60
CA PHE A 87 -3.95 5.86 4.79
C PHE A 87 -4.58 7.22 4.46
N ALA A 88 -4.25 7.83 3.32
CA ALA A 88 -4.90 9.05 2.87
C ALA A 88 -6.40 8.86 2.61
N LEU A 89 -6.81 7.71 2.09
CA LEU A 89 -8.23 7.39 1.85
C LEU A 89 -8.94 6.96 3.14
N LYS A 90 -8.27 6.15 3.96
CA LYS A 90 -8.81 5.70 5.25
C LYS A 90 -9.11 6.89 6.17
N ASN A 91 -8.20 7.86 6.26
CA ASN A 91 -8.37 9.08 7.06
C ASN A 91 -9.53 9.98 6.57
N ARG A 92 -10.07 9.71 5.38
CA ARG A 92 -11.21 10.43 4.79
C ARG A 92 -12.47 9.57 4.74
N ASP A 93 -12.48 8.43 5.43
CA ASP A 93 -13.57 7.44 5.43
C ASP A 93 -13.93 6.94 4.01
N ARG A 94 -12.96 6.91 3.08
CA ARG A 94 -13.15 6.47 1.68
C ARG A 94 -12.84 4.99 1.45
N LEU A 95 -12.44 4.26 2.49
CA LEU A 95 -12.24 2.80 2.47
C LEU A 95 -13.29 2.10 3.33
N GLU A 96 -14.55 2.32 2.98
CA GLU A 96 -15.71 1.82 3.73
C GLU A 96 -15.64 0.30 3.91
N GLY A 97 -15.92 -0.15 5.15
CA GLY A 97 -15.91 -1.57 5.52
C GLY A 97 -14.53 -2.20 5.72
N SER A 98 -13.44 -1.59 5.25
CA SER A 98 -12.09 -2.16 5.42
C SER A 98 -11.70 -2.27 6.89
N THR A 99 -11.07 -3.38 7.24
CA THR A 99 -10.65 -3.71 8.60
C THR A 99 -9.14 -3.66 8.80
N LEU A 100 -8.37 -3.45 7.72
CA LEU A 100 -6.91 -3.38 7.77
C LEU A 100 -6.41 -2.20 8.59
N PHE A 101 -5.28 -2.40 9.26
CA PHE A 101 -4.56 -1.48 10.14
C PHE A 101 -5.43 -0.90 11.25
N ARG A 102 -6.29 -1.73 11.86
CA ARG A 102 -7.06 -1.37 13.07
C ARG A 102 -6.24 -1.48 14.37
N SER A 103 -5.16 -2.24 14.34
CA SER A 103 -4.27 -2.47 15.49
C SER A 103 -2.82 -2.57 15.02
N PRO A 104 -1.83 -2.13 15.83
CA PRO A 104 -0.42 -2.38 15.55
C PRO A 104 -0.06 -3.88 15.49
N ASP A 105 -0.87 -4.75 16.08
CA ASP A 105 -0.63 -6.21 16.14
C ASP A 105 -1.37 -7.01 15.06
N SER A 106 -2.08 -6.33 14.15
CA SER A 106 -2.79 -7.00 13.05
C SER A 106 -1.82 -7.61 12.03
N ASN A 107 -2.34 -8.49 11.17
CA ASN A 107 -1.51 -9.27 10.25
C ASN A 107 -0.74 -8.36 9.28
N GLU A 108 -1.44 -7.44 8.62
CA GLU A 108 -0.87 -6.42 7.74
C GLU A 108 0.17 -5.54 8.45
N SER A 109 -0.04 -5.23 9.74
CA SER A 109 0.91 -4.45 10.52
C SER A 109 2.21 -5.22 10.73
N LYS A 110 2.11 -6.51 11.09
CA LYS A 110 3.25 -7.41 11.22
C LYS A 110 3.97 -7.64 9.89
N LEU A 111 3.25 -7.76 8.79
CA LEU A 111 3.81 -7.90 7.44
C LEU A 111 4.63 -6.67 7.05
N VAL A 112 4.07 -5.45 7.24
CA VAL A 112 4.80 -4.20 6.98
C VAL A 112 6.05 -4.10 7.84
N LYS A 113 5.93 -4.40 9.14
CA LYS A 113 7.07 -4.39 10.06
C LYS A 113 8.17 -5.35 9.61
N SER A 114 7.82 -6.62 9.36
CA SER A 114 8.76 -7.64 8.91
C SER A 114 9.44 -7.24 7.59
N TYR A 115 8.68 -6.70 6.64
CA TYR A 115 9.22 -6.26 5.36
C TYR A 115 10.27 -5.15 5.52
N LEU A 116 9.98 -4.14 6.34
CA LEU A 116 10.91 -3.03 6.60
C LEU A 116 12.16 -3.48 7.34
N THR A 117 12.03 -4.41 8.30
CA THR A 117 13.19 -5.01 8.97
C THR A 117 14.06 -5.79 8.00
N HIS A 118 13.50 -6.47 6.98
CA HIS A 118 14.31 -7.09 5.95
C HIS A 118 15.00 -6.06 5.04
N ILE A 119 14.29 -4.99 4.67
CA ILE A 119 14.85 -3.89 3.86
C ILE A 119 15.99 -3.19 4.61
N SER A 120 15.88 -2.99 5.93
CA SER A 120 16.91 -2.31 6.75
C SER A 120 18.26 -3.02 6.77
N ASN A 121 18.28 -4.32 6.46
CA ASN A 121 19.51 -5.12 6.36
C ASN A 121 20.16 -5.06 4.96
N THR A 122 19.76 -4.12 4.10
CA THR A 122 20.26 -3.97 2.74
C THR A 122 20.66 -2.53 2.42
N ASP A 123 21.48 -2.34 1.39
CA ASP A 123 21.86 -1.01 0.88
C ASP A 123 20.67 -0.18 0.38
N ILE A 124 19.53 -0.82 0.07
CA ILE A 124 18.29 -0.14 -0.31
C ILE A 124 17.86 0.80 0.83
N TYR A 125 17.97 0.36 2.09
CA TYR A 125 17.58 1.20 3.22
C TYR A 125 18.43 2.47 3.31
N LEU A 126 19.76 2.34 3.19
CA LEU A 126 20.66 3.47 3.25
C LEU A 126 20.34 4.52 2.17
N THR A 127 20.01 4.06 0.95
CA THR A 127 19.73 4.95 -0.19
C THR A 127 18.32 5.53 -0.19
N GLU A 128 17.34 4.86 0.43
CA GLU A 128 15.95 5.30 0.43
C GLU A 128 15.44 5.80 1.79
N LYS A 129 16.30 5.87 2.82
CA LYS A 129 15.93 6.24 4.20
C LYS A 129 15.12 7.53 4.29
N ASP A 130 15.58 8.60 3.65
CA ASP A 130 14.88 9.89 3.68
C ASP A 130 13.47 9.78 3.08
N ARG A 131 13.33 9.04 1.98
CA ARG A 131 12.03 8.80 1.33
C ARG A 131 11.10 7.96 2.22
N LEU A 132 11.63 6.95 2.90
CA LEU A 132 10.87 6.16 3.88
C LEU A 132 10.33 7.05 4.99
N TYR A 133 11.14 7.96 5.53
CA TYR A 133 10.68 8.91 6.55
C TYR A 133 9.67 9.94 6.01
N ILE A 134 9.76 10.35 4.74
CA ILE A 134 8.73 11.18 4.10
C ILE A 134 7.37 10.44 4.10
N HIS A 135 7.35 9.19 3.64
CA HIS A 135 6.14 8.37 3.66
C HIS A 135 5.64 8.11 5.10
N ALA A 136 6.54 7.84 6.04
CA ALA A 136 6.21 7.60 7.44
C ALA A 136 5.53 8.80 8.09
N ASN A 137 6.09 10.00 7.88
CA ASN A 137 5.51 11.24 8.38
C ASN A 137 4.18 11.55 7.72
N PHE A 138 4.04 11.27 6.41
CA PHE A 138 2.76 11.44 5.71
C PHE A 138 1.69 10.50 6.27
N ILE A 139 2.02 9.22 6.48
CA ILE A 139 1.10 8.22 7.03
C ILE A 139 0.72 8.55 8.49
N SER A 140 1.68 8.99 9.30
CA SER A 140 1.44 9.49 10.67
C SER A 140 0.47 10.67 10.69
N LYS A 141 0.64 11.66 9.80
CA LYS A 141 -0.31 12.77 9.62
C LYS A 141 -1.71 12.33 9.17
N ASN A 142 -1.84 11.12 8.62
CA ASN A 142 -3.13 10.49 8.26
C ASN A 142 -3.60 9.48 9.32
N GLY A 143 -3.15 9.62 10.56
CA GLY A 143 -3.74 8.93 11.72
C GLY A 143 -3.18 7.53 11.99
N ASN A 144 -2.02 7.16 11.42
CA ASN A 144 -1.40 5.89 11.74
C ASN A 144 0.13 5.99 11.84
N ASP A 145 0.69 5.57 12.97
CA ASP A 145 2.13 5.71 13.23
C ASP A 145 2.95 4.45 12.92
N ILE A 146 2.35 3.41 12.31
CA ILE A 146 3.03 2.12 12.15
C ILE A 146 4.39 2.22 11.47
N LEU A 147 4.46 2.96 10.36
CA LEU A 147 5.67 3.10 9.58
C LEU A 147 6.71 3.90 10.35
N LEU A 148 6.30 5.00 10.99
CA LEU A 148 7.19 5.87 11.75
C LEU A 148 7.77 5.17 12.98
N ASN A 149 6.95 4.41 13.71
CA ASN A 149 7.38 3.65 14.88
C ASN A 149 8.33 2.52 14.46
N THR A 150 8.02 1.80 13.38
CA THR A 150 8.88 0.74 12.86
C THR A 150 10.26 1.28 12.46
N LEU A 151 10.33 2.40 11.73
CA LEU A 151 11.61 3.00 11.32
C LEU A 151 12.43 3.48 12.53
N LYS A 152 11.78 4.07 13.53
CA LYS A 152 12.45 4.47 14.77
C LYS A 152 12.98 3.28 15.56
N GLU A 153 12.28 2.15 15.57
CA GLU A 153 12.76 0.92 16.20
C GLU A 153 13.98 0.36 15.47
N ILE A 154 13.93 0.31 14.13
CA ILE A 154 15.06 -0.10 13.27
C ILE A 154 16.30 0.75 13.54
N ASP A 155 16.14 2.07 13.60
CA ASP A 155 17.28 2.99 13.78
C ASP A 155 17.85 3.02 15.20
N ARG A 156 17.15 2.44 16.19
CA ARG A 156 17.60 2.34 17.58
C ARG A 156 18.34 1.04 17.90
N GLY A 157 18.14 0.01 17.08
CA GLY A 157 18.80 -1.30 17.19
C GLY A 157 20.14 -1.30 16.48
#